data_AF-A0AA42B586-F1
#
_entry.id   AF-A0AA42B586-F1
#
_cell.length_a   1.000
_cell.length_b   1.000
_cell.length_c   1.000
_cell.angle_alpha   90.00
_cell.angle_beta   90.00
_cell.angle_gamma   90.00
#
_symmetry.space_group_name_H-M   'P 1'
#
loop_
_entity.id
_entity.type
_entity.pdbx_description
1 polymer ?
#
loop_
_entity_poly.entity_id
_entity_poly.type
_entity_poly.pdbx_seq_one_letter_code
_entity_poly.pdbx_strand_id
1 'polypeptide(L)'
;MKLYRRRYLLILIVSTMLILIYLFERNLICLSDLEFDYINPYDSSSRINGMVIKEFVAQGVLCALYLLTWHWFMFLISAPVTYYHLKLYMERRHLIDVTEIFRLLNGEKKYRYVKLGFYLSLFCIVIFSLVRAAVLAVLTEDDDLRDSGIF
;
A
#
# COMPACT_ATOMS: atom_id res chain seq x y z
N MET A 1 0.05 7.39 -28.10
CA MET A 1 1.18 7.03 -27.22
C MET A 1 1.07 7.54 -25.76
N LYS A 2 0.71 8.82 -25.50
CA LYS A 2 0.59 9.36 -24.11
C LYS A 2 -0.50 8.68 -23.26
N LEU A 3 -1.62 8.26 -23.88
CA LEU A 3 -2.75 7.61 -23.19
C LEU A 3 -2.37 6.21 -22.67
N TYR A 4 -1.70 5.42 -23.51
CA TYR A 4 -1.24 4.06 -23.19
C TYR A 4 -0.27 4.05 -22.01
N ARG A 5 0.70 5.00 -21.98
CA ARG A 5 1.64 5.17 -20.87
C ARG A 5 0.95 5.50 -19.54
N ARG A 6 -0.11 6.32 -19.56
CA ARG A 6 -0.86 6.69 -18.35
C ARG A 6 -1.63 5.49 -17.77
N ARG A 7 -2.15 4.61 -18.63
CA ARG A 7 -2.86 3.37 -18.21
C ARG A 7 -1.93 2.39 -17.48
N TYR A 8 -0.74 2.12 -18.01
CA TYR A 8 0.23 1.24 -17.34
C TYR A 8 0.68 1.76 -15.97
N LEU A 9 0.85 3.08 -15.82
CA LEU A 9 1.22 3.68 -14.55
C LEU A 9 0.13 3.50 -13.48
N LEU A 10 -1.16 3.63 -13.86
CA LEU A 10 -2.27 3.39 -12.93
C LEU A 10 -2.34 1.91 -12.51
N ILE A 11 -2.14 0.98 -13.46
CA ILE A 11 -2.08 -0.45 -13.16
C ILE A 11 -0.91 -0.77 -12.23
N LEU A 12 0.26 -0.17 -12.47
CA LEU A 12 1.44 -0.32 -11.62
C LEU A 12 1.16 0.17 -10.18
N ILE A 13 0.57 1.35 -10.02
CA ILE A 13 0.18 1.89 -8.70
C ILE A 13 -0.79 0.95 -7.97
N VAL A 14 -1.81 0.45 -8.66
CA VAL A 14 -2.78 -0.50 -8.08
C VAL A 14 -2.08 -1.80 -7.66
N SER A 15 -1.18 -2.33 -8.48
CA SER A 15 -0.42 -3.54 -8.15
C SER A 15 0.48 -3.35 -6.93
N THR A 16 1.15 -2.19 -6.80
CA THR A 16 1.98 -1.88 -5.62
C THR A 16 1.13 -1.71 -4.36
N MET A 17 -0.06 -1.12 -4.46
CA MET A 17 -1.01 -1.03 -3.35
C MET A 17 -1.49 -2.40 -2.86
N LEU A 18 -1.80 -3.32 -3.78
CA LEU A 18 -2.17 -4.70 -3.42
C LEU A 18 -1.05 -5.43 -2.69
N ILE A 19 0.20 -5.27 -3.15
CA ILE A 19 1.37 -5.85 -2.48
C ILE A 19 1.52 -5.27 -1.06
N LEU A 20 1.32 -3.96 -0.89
CA LEU A 20 1.37 -3.32 0.43
C LEU A 20 0.30 -3.83 1.39
N ILE A 21 -0.95 -3.98 0.92
CA ILE A 21 -2.05 -4.52 1.71
C ILE A 21 -1.74 -5.97 2.13
N TYR A 22 -1.26 -6.79 1.19
CA TYR A 22 -0.86 -8.18 1.47
C TYR A 22 0.24 -8.28 2.55
N LEU A 23 1.25 -7.41 2.48
CA LEU A 23 2.31 -7.36 3.49
C LEU A 23 1.76 -6.96 4.86
N PHE A 24 0.85 -5.99 4.91
CA PHE A 24 0.18 -5.56 6.14
C PHE A 24 -0.65 -6.68 6.78
N GLU A 25 -1.47 -7.37 5.98
CA GLU A 25 -2.26 -8.50 6.45
C GLU A 25 -1.37 -9.63 6.97
N ARG A 26 -0.27 -9.93 6.28
CA ARG A 26 0.69 -10.94 6.74
C ARG A 26 1.31 -10.57 8.09
N ASN A 27 1.63 -9.30 8.31
CA ASN A 27 2.12 -8.82 9.60
C ASN A 27 1.07 -8.95 10.71
N LEU A 28 -0.20 -8.66 10.42
CA LEU A 28 -1.30 -8.82 11.38
C LEU A 28 -1.54 -10.29 11.74
N ILE A 29 -1.49 -11.20 10.76
CA ILE A 29 -1.62 -12.64 10.99
C ILE A 29 -0.48 -13.13 11.88
N CYS A 30 0.76 -12.75 11.58
CA CYS A 30 1.93 -13.12 12.41
C CYS A 30 1.80 -12.61 13.85
N LEU A 31 1.19 -11.44 14.05
CA LEU A 31 0.92 -10.88 15.38
C LEU A 31 -0.20 -11.63 16.10
N SER A 32 -1.21 -12.07 15.36
CA SER A 32 -2.33 -12.85 15.91
C SER A 32 -1.89 -14.27 16.26
N ASP A 33 -1.05 -14.91 15.44
CA ASP A 33 -0.45 -16.22 15.73
C ASP A 33 0.39 -16.16 17.02
N LEU A 34 1.07 -15.04 17.25
CA LEU A 34 1.83 -14.79 18.47
C LEU A 34 0.91 -14.60 19.71
N GLU A 35 -0.24 -13.95 19.55
CA GLU A 35 -1.22 -13.72 20.63
C GLU A 35 -1.87 -15.02 21.12
N PHE A 36 -2.11 -15.96 20.20
CA PHE A 36 -2.71 -17.26 20.50
C PHE A 36 -1.67 -18.34 20.85
N ASP A 37 -0.41 -17.95 21.09
CA ASP A 37 0.72 -18.82 21.49
C ASP A 37 1.04 -19.95 20.49
N TYR A 38 0.73 -19.74 19.20
CA TYR A 38 0.98 -20.73 18.15
C TYR A 38 2.44 -20.77 17.67
N ILE A 39 3.24 -19.73 17.98
CA ILE A 39 4.59 -19.55 17.44
C ILE A 39 5.54 -18.93 18.46
N ASN A 40 6.81 -19.32 18.43
CA ASN A 40 7.83 -18.79 19.32
C ASN A 40 7.98 -17.26 19.10
N PRO A 41 8.01 -16.46 20.19
CA PRO A 41 8.16 -15.02 20.12
C PRO A 41 9.51 -14.57 19.51
N TYR A 42 10.57 -15.38 19.62
CA TYR A 42 11.86 -15.10 18.97
C TYR A 42 11.78 -15.24 17.44
N ASP A 43 11.16 -16.31 16.94
CA ASP A 43 10.99 -16.53 15.50
C ASP A 43 10.04 -15.49 14.88
N SER A 44 8.99 -15.13 15.61
CA SER A 44 8.03 -14.10 15.16
C SER A 44 8.66 -12.72 15.09
N SER A 45 9.48 -12.34 16.07
CA SER A 45 10.14 -11.02 16.10
C SER A 45 11.10 -10.84 14.91
N SER A 46 11.86 -11.88 14.56
CA SER A 46 12.73 -11.87 13.37
C SER A 46 11.94 -11.76 12.05
N ARG A 47 10.85 -12.53 11.93
CA ARG A 47 9.97 -12.49 10.76
C ARG A 47 9.28 -11.14 10.59
N ILE A 48 8.72 -10.59 11.66
CA ILE A 48 8.06 -9.28 11.64
C ILE A 48 9.07 -8.20 11.25
N ASN A 49 10.30 -8.23 11.80
CA ASN A 49 11.32 -7.25 11.45
C ASN A 49 11.68 -7.29 9.94
N GLY A 50 11.89 -8.50 9.38
CA GLY A 50 12.14 -8.65 7.95
C GLY A 50 10.97 -8.23 7.07
N MET A 51 9.73 -8.37 7.55
CA MET A 51 8.52 -7.93 6.82
C MET A 51 8.31 -6.41 6.88
N VAL A 52 8.59 -5.77 8.03
CA VAL A 52 8.51 -4.31 8.20
C VAL A 52 9.44 -3.57 7.22
N ILE A 53 10.64 -4.10 6.99
CA ILE A 53 11.56 -3.52 5.99
C ILE A 53 10.95 -3.58 4.58
N LYS A 54 10.32 -4.70 4.21
CA LYS A 54 9.67 -4.86 2.90
C LYS A 54 8.50 -3.88 2.73
N GLU A 55 7.73 -3.63 3.79
CA GLU A 55 6.65 -2.63 3.79
C GLU A 55 7.18 -1.21 3.58
N PHE A 56 8.27 -0.84 4.25
CA PHE A 56 8.86 0.49 4.09
C PHE A 56 9.37 0.72 2.67
N VAL A 57 10.02 -0.27 2.08
CA VAL A 57 10.47 -0.21 0.69
C VAL A 57 9.27 -0.07 -0.24
N ALA A 58 8.23 -0.90 -0.09
CA ALA A 58 7.05 -0.84 -0.94
C ALA A 58 6.30 0.51 -0.82
N GLN A 59 6.22 1.09 0.39
CA GLN A 59 5.63 2.41 0.63
C GLN A 59 6.47 3.52 -0.01
N GLY A 60 7.79 3.43 0.04
CA GLY A 60 8.70 4.35 -0.63
C GLY A 60 8.55 4.30 -2.15
N VAL A 61 8.46 3.10 -2.73
CA VAL A 61 8.21 2.91 -4.17
C VAL A 61 6.86 3.53 -4.57
N LEU A 62 5.80 3.27 -3.80
CA LEU A 62 4.49 3.85 -4.04
C LEU A 62 4.50 5.38 -4.01
N CYS A 63 5.18 5.98 -3.02
CA CYS A 63 5.35 7.43 -2.91
C CYS A 63 6.09 8.00 -4.14
N ALA A 64 7.16 7.35 -4.59
CA ALA A 64 7.89 7.72 -5.81
C ALA A 64 7.03 7.59 -7.08
N LEU A 65 6.19 6.56 -7.18
CA LEU A 65 5.23 6.40 -8.28
C LEU A 65 4.19 7.51 -8.32
N TYR A 66 3.69 7.97 -7.16
CA TYR A 66 2.77 9.11 -7.11
C TYR A 66 3.42 10.42 -7.58
N LEU A 67 4.68 10.64 -7.21
CA LEU A 67 5.46 11.79 -7.67
C LEU A 67 5.66 11.77 -9.19
N LEU A 68 6.06 10.61 -9.74
CA LEU A 68 6.29 10.44 -11.19
C LEU A 68 5.00 10.61 -12.00
N THR A 69 3.85 10.21 -11.44
CA THR A 69 2.55 10.28 -12.11
C THR A 69 1.87 11.65 -11.92
N TRP A 70 2.55 12.65 -11.34
CA TRP A 70 2.03 14.00 -11.09
C TRP A 70 0.74 14.02 -10.22
N HIS A 71 0.49 12.99 -9.41
CA HIS A 71 -0.65 12.94 -8.50
C HIS A 71 -0.29 13.61 -7.18
N TRP A 72 -0.15 14.93 -7.20
CA TRP A 72 0.33 15.75 -6.07
C TRP A 72 -0.48 15.55 -4.79
N PHE A 73 -1.80 15.41 -4.88
CA PHE A 73 -2.65 15.19 -3.70
C PHE A 73 -2.34 13.86 -2.99
N MET A 74 -2.21 12.77 -3.76
CA MET A 74 -1.87 11.44 -3.22
C MET A 74 -0.42 11.39 -2.71
N PHE A 75 0.49 12.09 -3.38
CA PHE A 75 1.86 12.27 -2.91
C PHE A 75 1.90 13.00 -1.58
N LEU A 76 1.19 14.13 -1.43
CA LEU A 76 1.18 14.92 -0.19
C LEU A 76 0.67 14.11 1.00
N ILE A 77 -0.28 13.21 0.77
CA ILE A 77 -0.81 12.30 1.80
C ILE A 77 0.18 11.18 2.13
N SER A 78 0.86 10.60 1.14
CA SER A 78 1.80 9.48 1.33
C SER A 78 3.20 9.92 1.80
N ALA A 79 3.61 11.15 1.52
CA ALA A 79 4.89 11.72 1.90
C ALA A 79 5.15 11.74 3.42
N PRO A 80 4.26 12.29 4.28
CA PRO A 80 4.47 12.30 5.73
C PRO A 80 4.51 10.88 6.32
N VAL A 81 3.70 9.95 5.77
CA VAL A 81 3.71 8.54 6.18
C VAL A 81 5.05 7.88 5.84
N THR A 82 5.56 8.12 4.64
CA THR A 82 6.86 7.59 4.18
C THR A 82 8.01 8.20 4.97
N TYR A 83 7.96 9.49 5.26
CA TYR A 83 8.95 10.18 6.10
C TYR A 83 8.98 9.62 7.52
N TYR A 84 7.80 9.36 8.11
CA TYR A 84 7.70 8.73 9.42
C TYR A 84 8.34 7.34 9.43
N HIS A 85 8.06 6.52 8.40
CA HIS A 85 8.68 5.19 8.25
C HIS A 85 10.21 5.26 8.08
N LEU A 86 10.70 6.21 7.28
CA LEU A 86 12.14 6.45 7.09
C LEU A 86 12.82 6.89 8.38
N LYS A 87 12.21 7.82 9.12
CA LYS A 87 12.72 8.27 10.42
C LYS A 87 12.80 7.09 11.40
N LEU A 88 11.77 6.26 11.45
CA LEU A 88 11.73 5.07 12.30
C LEU A 88 12.78 4.03 11.90
N TYR A 89 13.05 3.90 10.59
CA TYR A 89 14.14 3.06 10.07
C TYR A 89 15.52 3.58 10.51
N MET A 90 15.78 4.89 10.38
CA MET A 90 17.04 5.53 10.78
C MET A 90 17.29 5.43 12.28
N GLU A 91 16.24 5.55 13.11
CA GLU A 91 16.34 5.43 14.57
C GLU A 91 16.49 3.98 15.05
N ARG A 92 16.54 2.97 14.15
CA ARG A 92 16.59 1.53 14.45
C ARG A 92 15.51 1.01 15.41
N ARG A 93 14.48 1.81 15.69
CA ARG A 93 13.29 1.42 16.47
C ARG A 93 12.34 0.47 15.72
N HIS A 94 12.75 -0.03 14.55
CA HIS A 94 12.05 -1.10 13.84
C HIS A 94 12.24 -2.48 14.50
N LEU A 95 13.26 -2.62 15.36
CA LEU A 95 13.53 -3.83 16.11
C LEU A 95 12.50 -3.93 17.24
N ILE A 96 11.57 -4.87 17.08
CA ILE A 96 10.61 -5.16 18.13
C ILE A 96 11.30 -6.06 19.14
N ASP A 97 11.46 -5.57 20.37
CA ASP A 97 11.99 -6.35 21.47
C ASP A 97 10.92 -7.33 21.97
N VAL A 98 11.33 -8.58 22.13
CA VAL A 98 10.50 -9.75 22.46
C VAL A 98 9.78 -9.55 23.80
N THR A 99 10.39 -8.77 24.71
CA THR A 99 9.86 -8.48 26.04
C THR A 99 8.82 -7.35 26.06
N GLU A 100 8.82 -6.45 25.08
CA GLU A 100 7.85 -5.35 24.97
C GLU A 100 6.68 -5.65 24.02
N ILE A 101 6.85 -6.61 23.11
CA ILE A 101 5.84 -6.92 22.08
C ILE A 101 4.50 -7.30 22.68
N PHE A 102 4.47 -8.09 23.75
CA PHE A 102 3.24 -8.51 24.44
C PHE A 102 2.58 -7.38 25.23
N ARG A 103 3.37 -6.44 25.78
CA ARG A 103 2.86 -5.30 26.57
C ARG A 103 2.22 -4.24 25.67
N LEU A 104 2.76 -4.03 24.48
CA LEU A 104 2.29 -3.05 23.50
C LEU A 104 1.36 -3.66 22.44
N LEU A 105 1.20 -4.98 22.42
CA LEU A 105 0.52 -5.76 21.37
C LEU A 105 -0.86 -5.21 21.03
N ASN A 106 -1.71 -5.00 22.05
CA ASN A 106 -3.08 -4.54 21.86
C ASN A 106 -3.16 -3.11 21.31
N GLY A 107 -2.25 -2.23 21.73
CA GLY A 107 -2.16 -0.85 21.24
C GLY A 107 -1.65 -0.77 19.81
N GLU A 108 -0.54 -1.47 19.54
CA GLU A 108 0.06 -1.59 18.21
C GLU A 108 -0.89 -2.26 17.20
N LYS A 109 -1.62 -3.30 17.62
CA LYS A 109 -2.64 -3.98 16.80
C LYS A 109 -3.73 -3.00 16.38
N LYS A 110 -4.28 -2.22 17.31
CA LYS A 110 -5.30 -1.20 17.01
C LYS A 110 -4.77 -0.13 16.05
N TYR A 111 -3.55 0.35 16.26
CA TYR A 111 -2.90 1.31 15.37
C TYR A 111 -2.69 0.73 13.96
N ARG A 112 -2.24 -0.52 13.85
CA ARG A 112 -2.05 -1.23 12.58
C ARG A 112 -3.36 -1.48 11.84
N TYR A 113 -4.45 -1.80 12.54
CA TYR A 113 -5.78 -1.91 11.94
C TYR A 113 -6.30 -0.57 11.40
N VAL A 114 -6.11 0.53 12.14
CA VAL A 114 -6.47 1.88 11.65
C VAL A 114 -5.66 2.24 10.41
N LYS A 115 -4.35 1.94 10.42
CA LYS A 115 -3.47 2.16 9.28
C LYS A 115 -3.88 1.33 8.06
N LEU A 116 -4.25 0.06 8.25
CA LEU A 116 -4.80 -0.79 7.18
C LEU A 116 -6.09 -0.21 6.61
N GLY A 117 -7.03 0.22 7.46
CA GLY A 117 -8.27 0.86 7.02
C GLY A 117 -8.04 2.13 6.20
N PHE A 118 -7.01 2.90 6.55
CA PHE A 118 -6.58 4.06 5.77
C PHE A 118 -6.02 3.68 4.39
N TYR A 119 -5.17 2.64 4.30
CA TYR A 119 -4.69 2.17 3.00
C TYR A 119 -5.81 1.58 2.14
N LEU A 120 -6.78 0.90 2.75
CA LEU A 120 -7.93 0.33 2.06
C LEU A 120 -8.84 1.43 1.47
N SER A 121 -9.06 2.53 2.20
CA SER A 121 -9.85 3.65 1.68
C SER A 121 -9.16 4.34 0.50
N LEU A 122 -7.84 4.54 0.58
CA LEU A 122 -7.03 5.03 -0.55
C LEU A 122 -7.11 4.07 -1.75
N PHE A 123 -7.04 2.77 -1.50
CA PHE A 123 -7.16 1.75 -2.53
C PHE A 123 -8.51 1.82 -3.26
N CYS A 124 -9.63 1.99 -2.55
CA CYS A 124 -10.94 2.19 -3.16
C CYS A 124 -10.99 3.43 -4.08
N ILE A 125 -10.36 4.54 -3.68
CA ILE A 125 -10.30 5.77 -4.49
C ILE A 125 -9.50 5.53 -5.78
N VAL A 126 -8.39 4.81 -5.71
CA VAL A 126 -7.54 4.49 -6.87
C VAL A 126 -8.26 3.52 -7.81
N ILE A 127 -8.95 2.50 -7.28
CA ILE A 127 -9.79 1.60 -8.09
C ILE A 127 -10.88 2.38 -8.82
N PHE A 128 -11.59 3.27 -8.13
CA PHE A 128 -12.62 4.07 -8.78
C PHE A 128 -12.06 4.91 -9.93
N SER A 129 -10.86 5.47 -9.75
CA SER A 129 -10.15 6.20 -10.79
C SER A 129 -9.75 5.30 -11.97
N LEU A 130 -9.34 4.06 -11.71
CA LEU A 130 -9.04 3.06 -12.74
C LEU A 130 -10.30 2.69 -13.54
N VAL A 131 -11.41 2.40 -12.86
CA VAL A 131 -12.69 2.04 -13.50
C VAL A 131 -13.20 3.18 -14.36
N ARG A 132 -13.19 4.43 -13.87
CA ARG A 132 -13.57 5.60 -14.69
C ARG A 132 -12.70 5.74 -15.93
N ALA A 133 -11.39 5.54 -15.80
CA ALA A 133 -10.47 5.59 -16.94
C ALA A 133 -10.73 4.46 -17.95
N ALA A 134 -11.12 3.27 -17.47
CA ALA A 134 -11.48 2.14 -18.31
C ALA A 134 -12.83 2.36 -19.02
N VAL A 135 -13.87 2.81 -18.31
CA VAL A 135 -15.17 3.11 -18.89
C VAL A 135 -15.07 4.22 -19.94
N LEU A 136 -14.35 5.30 -19.63
CA LEU A 136 -14.11 6.37 -20.62
C LEU A 136 -13.38 5.84 -21.86
N ALA A 137 -12.45 4.91 -21.69
CA ALA A 137 -11.74 4.30 -22.81
C ALA A 137 -12.69 3.53 -23.74
N VAL A 138 -13.59 2.72 -23.18
CA VAL A 138 -14.59 1.97 -23.94
C VAL A 138 -15.54 2.91 -24.67
N LEU A 139 -16.05 3.94 -23.98
CA LEU A 139 -16.96 4.91 -24.58
C LEU A 139 -16.31 5.71 -25.73
N THR A 140 -15.00 6.00 -25.63
CA THR A 140 -14.28 6.71 -26.70
C THR A 140 -14.10 5.82 -27.93
N GLU A 141 -13.94 4.50 -27.76
CA GLU A 141 -13.86 3.55 -28.88
C GLU A 141 -15.19 3.47 -29.64
N ASP A 142 -16.33 3.55 -28.93
CA ASP A 142 -17.67 3.57 -29.54
C ASP A 142 -17.95 4.90 -30.29
N ASP A 143 -17.53 6.05 -29.74
CA ASP A 143 -17.70 7.36 -30.37
C ASP A 143 -16.83 7.51 -31.64
N ASP A 144 -15.57 7.05 -31.61
CA ASP A 144 -14.69 7.06 -32.80
C ASP A 144 -15.26 6.18 -33.92
N LEU A 145 -15.89 5.04 -33.59
CA LEU A 145 -16.55 4.19 -34.59
C LEU A 145 -17.76 4.90 -35.23
N ARG A 146 -18.55 5.63 -34.46
CA ARG A 146 -19.71 6.39 -34.96
C ARG A 146 -19.31 7.55 -35.86
N ASP A 147 -18.23 8.26 -35.53
CA ASP A 147 -17.75 9.41 -36.31
C ASP A 147 -17.04 8.98 -37.61
N SER A 148 -16.55 7.74 -37.67
CA SER A 148 -15.89 7.17 -38.86
C SER A 148 -16.83 6.75 -40.01
N GLY A 149 -18.15 6.92 -39.85
CA GLY A 149 -19.12 6.74 -40.94
C GLY A 149 -19.31 5.29 -41.41
N ILE A 150 -19.04 4.30 -40.56
CA ILE A 150 -19.31 2.87 -40.84
C ILE A 150 -20.78 2.48 -40.58
N PHE A 151 -21.68 3.48 -40.44
CA PHE A 151 -23.13 3.33 -40.56
C PHE A 151 -23.76 4.54 -41.24
#